data_AF-A0A2D9N6F6-F1
#
_entry.id   AF-A0A2D9N6F6-F1
#
_cell.length_a   1.000
_cell.length_b   1.000
_cell.length_c   1.000
_cell.angle_alpha   90.00
_cell.angle_beta   90.00
_cell.angle_gamma   90.00
#
_symmetry.space_group_name_H-M   'P 1'
#
loop_
_entity.id
_entity.type
_entity.pdbx_description
1 polymer ?
#
loop_
_entity_poly.entity_id
_entity_poly.type
_entity_poly.pdbx_seq_one_letter_code
_entity_poly.pdbx_strand_id
1 'polypeptide(L)'
;MMQTVLTYLSFLITSMLLHGQNTIEVTMTHFDSNEGIVKVGLYNAEGTFLERPYKALSAEISEEKATVIFSEVPDGIYAISCYHDEDRSGSLNMFMGMIPTESYGTSNNAPSRFGPPKWEDASFEVTGGVVRKLEIKL
;
A
#
# COMPACT_ATOMS: atom_id res chain seq x y z
N MET A 1 34.24 18.32 26.28
CA MET A 1 34.54 17.66 24.99
C MET A 1 34.25 16.16 25.03
N MET A 2 34.86 15.38 25.93
CA MET A 2 34.64 13.91 25.97
C MET A 2 33.20 13.49 26.35
N GLN A 3 32.57 14.15 27.33
CA GLN A 3 31.16 13.89 27.67
C GLN A 3 30.21 14.25 26.52
N THR A 4 30.45 15.37 25.84
CA THR A 4 29.66 15.82 24.70
C THR A 4 29.70 14.81 23.54
N VAL A 5 30.88 14.23 23.27
CA VAL A 5 31.05 13.16 22.26
C VAL A 5 30.29 11.89 22.65
N LEU A 6 30.31 11.48 23.91
CA LEU A 6 29.53 10.32 24.38
C LEU A 6 28.01 10.53 24.23
N THR A 7 27.51 11.75 24.47
CA THR A 7 26.07 12.07 24.33
C THR A 7 25.63 12.03 22.86
N TYR A 8 26.42 12.55 21.93
CA TYR A 8 26.12 12.44 20.50
C TYR A 8 26.20 10.99 19.99
N LEU A 9 27.17 10.22 20.49
CA LEU A 9 27.33 8.81 20.11
C LEU A 9 26.16 7.94 20.62
N SER A 10 25.64 8.22 21.81
CA SER A 10 24.47 7.51 22.36
C SER A 10 23.16 7.88 21.66
N PHE A 11 23.00 9.11 21.17
CA PHE A 11 21.87 9.53 20.32
C PHE A 11 21.92 8.88 18.93
N LEU A 12 23.12 8.69 18.37
CA LEU A 12 23.32 7.98 17.10
C LEU A 12 22.90 6.50 17.20
N ILE A 13 23.25 5.82 18.30
CA ILE A 13 22.94 4.39 18.51
C ILE A 13 21.44 4.16 18.76
N THR A 14 20.74 5.07 19.45
CA THR A 14 19.29 4.94 19.67
C THR A 14 18.47 5.14 18.38
N SER A 15 18.95 5.97 17.45
CA SER A 15 18.30 6.12 16.13
C SER A 15 18.36 4.85 15.26
N MET A 16 19.36 4.00 15.47
CA MET A 16 19.48 2.72 14.76
C MET A 16 18.56 1.63 15.32
N LEU A 17 18.19 1.70 16.60
CA LEU A 17 17.35 0.70 17.27
C LEU A 17 15.84 0.86 17.00
N LEU A 18 15.43 1.97 16.38
CA LEU A 18 14.03 2.25 16.03
C LEU A 18 13.62 1.82 14.61
N HIS A 19 14.48 1.13 13.87
CA HIS A 19 14.12 0.61 12.56
C HIS A 19 13.51 -0.79 12.67
N GLY A 20 12.27 -0.86 13.14
CA GLY A 20 11.39 -1.97 12.76
C GLY A 20 11.15 -1.89 11.26
N GLN A 21 11.91 -2.64 10.45
CA GLN A 21 11.69 -2.70 9.01
C GLN A 21 10.54 -3.67 8.73
N ASN A 22 9.32 -3.20 8.93
CA ASN A 22 8.14 -4.01 8.65
C ASN A 22 8.07 -4.34 7.15
N THR A 23 7.40 -5.44 6.85
CA THR A 23 7.09 -5.85 5.47
C THR A 23 5.58 -5.94 5.31
N ILE A 24 5.04 -5.40 4.23
CA ILE A 24 3.64 -5.55 3.85
C ILE A 24 3.60 -6.40 2.56
N GLU A 25 3.06 -7.60 2.67
CA GLU A 25 2.80 -8.51 1.56
C GLU A 25 1.32 -8.41 1.19
N VAL A 26 1.02 -7.99 -0.04
CA VAL A 26 -0.35 -7.82 -0.53
C VAL A 26 -0.59 -8.81 -1.65
N THR A 27 -1.58 -9.68 -1.46
CA THR A 27 -2.08 -10.58 -2.50
C THR A 27 -3.43 -10.07 -2.99
N MET A 28 -3.48 -9.76 -4.27
CA MET A 28 -4.68 -9.35 -4.99
C MET A 28 -5.27 -10.58 -5.70
N THR A 29 -6.58 -10.71 -5.68
CA THR A 29 -7.31 -11.88 -6.19
C THR A 29 -8.58 -11.47 -6.92
N HIS A 30 -9.16 -12.38 -7.69
CA HIS A 30 -10.42 -12.19 -8.43
C HIS A 30 -10.28 -11.16 -9.58
N PHE A 31 -9.15 -11.15 -10.26
CA PHE A 31 -9.05 -10.39 -11.51
C PHE A 31 -9.94 -11.02 -12.59
N ASP A 32 -10.66 -10.20 -13.34
CA ASP A 32 -11.51 -10.65 -14.45
C ASP A 32 -10.70 -11.23 -15.64
N SER A 33 -9.42 -10.84 -15.75
CA SER A 33 -8.49 -11.35 -16.76
C SER A 33 -7.03 -11.31 -16.25
N ASN A 34 -6.13 -12.01 -16.93
CA ASN A 34 -4.68 -11.91 -16.69
C ASN A 34 -4.01 -10.87 -17.60
N GLU A 35 -4.80 -10.07 -18.33
CA GLU A 35 -4.26 -9.06 -19.24
C GLU A 35 -3.74 -7.84 -18.46
N GLY A 36 -2.82 -7.07 -19.04
CA GLY A 36 -2.28 -5.88 -18.39
C GLY A 36 -1.43 -6.17 -17.15
N ILE A 37 -1.50 -5.27 -16.16
CA ILE A 37 -0.79 -5.35 -14.88
C ILE A 37 -1.68 -4.84 -13.76
N VAL A 38 -1.37 -5.18 -12.51
CA VAL A 38 -1.97 -4.49 -11.36
C VAL A 38 -1.06 -3.36 -10.89
N LYS A 39 -1.66 -2.20 -10.60
CA LYS A 39 -1.02 -1.07 -9.92
C LYS A 39 -1.39 -1.11 -8.45
N VAL A 40 -0.42 -0.93 -7.55
CA VAL A 40 -0.64 -0.97 -6.10
C VAL A 40 0.03 0.23 -5.43
N GLY A 41 -0.76 1.03 -4.71
CA GLY A 41 -0.30 2.15 -3.89
C GLY A 41 -0.40 1.84 -2.41
N LEU A 42 0.69 2.08 -1.68
CA LEU A 42 0.74 2.15 -0.22
C LEU A 42 0.63 3.62 0.19
N TYR A 43 -0.31 3.92 1.09
CA TYR A 43 -0.61 5.26 1.58
C TYR A 43 -0.35 5.33 3.08
N ASN A 44 0.15 6.46 3.56
CA ASN A 44 0.52 6.67 4.98
C ASN A 44 -0.17 7.89 5.61
N ALA A 45 -1.12 8.50 4.89
CA ALA A 45 -1.89 9.65 5.38
C ALA A 45 -3.26 9.72 4.70
N GLU A 46 -4.28 10.03 5.50
CA GLU A 46 -5.67 10.21 5.08
C GLU A 46 -5.81 11.25 3.97
N GLY A 47 -5.24 12.45 4.14
CA GLY A 47 -5.38 13.55 3.18
C GLY A 47 -4.71 13.33 1.82
N THR A 48 -4.03 12.19 1.61
CA THR A 48 -3.44 11.80 0.32
C THR A 48 -3.95 10.45 -0.17
N PHE A 49 -4.86 9.82 0.56
CA PHE A 49 -5.39 8.51 0.22
C PHE A 49 -6.11 8.56 -1.14
N LEU A 50 -5.82 7.59 -2.00
CA LEU A 50 -6.30 7.51 -3.40
C LEU A 50 -5.78 8.61 -4.35
N GLU A 51 -5.02 9.58 -3.87
CA GLU A 51 -4.46 10.66 -4.68
C GLU A 51 -2.96 10.52 -4.91
N ARG A 52 -2.18 10.35 -3.82
CA ARG A 52 -0.72 10.31 -3.87
C ARG A 52 -0.17 9.21 -2.96
N PRO A 53 0.31 8.08 -3.52
CA PRO A 53 0.87 7.01 -2.71
C PRO A 53 2.20 7.43 -2.08
N TYR A 54 2.47 6.90 -0.89
CA TYR A 54 3.78 6.95 -0.24
C TYR A 54 4.80 6.05 -0.96
N LYS A 55 4.39 4.83 -1.32
CA LYS A 55 5.14 3.91 -2.19
C LYS A 55 4.19 3.31 -3.20
N ALA A 56 4.66 3.04 -4.42
CA ALA A 56 3.88 2.38 -5.45
C ALA A 56 4.67 1.22 -6.08
N LEU A 57 3.98 0.14 -6.39
CA LEU A 57 4.51 -1.03 -7.06
C LEU A 57 3.55 -1.47 -8.17
N SER A 58 4.01 -2.38 -9.02
CA SER A 58 3.17 -3.06 -10.01
C SER A 58 3.58 -4.53 -10.07
N ALA A 59 2.64 -5.38 -10.46
CA ALA A 59 2.89 -6.80 -10.67
C ALA A 59 2.13 -7.30 -11.91
N GLU A 60 2.70 -8.31 -12.55
CA GLU A 60 2.00 -9.09 -13.58
C GLU A 60 0.88 -9.89 -12.91
N ILE A 61 -0.21 -10.10 -13.64
CA ILE A 61 -1.36 -10.89 -13.18
C ILE A 61 -1.24 -12.29 -13.77
N SER A 62 -1.35 -13.31 -12.92
CA SER A 62 -1.31 -14.71 -13.33
C SER A 62 -2.27 -15.52 -12.48
N GLU A 63 -3.02 -16.41 -13.12
CA GLU A 63 -4.05 -17.23 -12.44
C GLU A 63 -5.02 -16.37 -11.62
N GLU A 64 -5.44 -15.23 -12.18
CA GLU A 64 -6.39 -14.28 -11.58
C GLU A 64 -5.90 -13.72 -10.23
N LYS A 65 -4.57 -13.66 -10.07
CA LYS A 65 -3.89 -13.22 -8.84
C LYS A 65 -2.62 -12.43 -9.16
N ALA A 66 -2.22 -11.61 -8.19
CA ALA A 66 -0.94 -10.92 -8.21
C ALA A 66 -0.48 -10.64 -6.78
N THR A 67 0.84 -10.55 -6.56
CA THR A 67 1.41 -10.26 -5.24
C THR A 67 2.46 -9.17 -5.33
N VAL A 68 2.43 -8.22 -4.40
CA VAL A 68 3.49 -7.21 -4.21
C VAL A 68 4.00 -7.23 -2.77
N ILE A 69 5.26 -6.84 -2.59
CA ILE A 69 5.92 -6.77 -1.28
C ILE A 69 6.50 -5.38 -1.09
N PHE A 70 5.98 -4.65 -0.11
CA PHE A 70 6.60 -3.41 0.38
C PHE A 70 7.53 -3.76 1.54
N SER A 71 8.84 -3.63 1.33
CA SER A 71 9.86 -3.78 2.36
C SER A 71 10.18 -2.44 3.04
N GLU A 72 10.86 -2.53 4.19
CA GLU A 72 11.37 -1.37 4.93
C GLU A 72 10.27 -0.34 5.19
N VAL A 73 9.15 -0.83 5.72
CA VAL A 73 8.00 -0.01 6.10
C VAL A 73 8.15 0.40 7.57
N PRO A 74 8.28 1.70 7.87
CA PRO A 74 8.31 2.17 9.26
C PRO A 74 7.03 1.85 10.01
N ASP A 75 7.11 1.81 11.33
CA ASP A 75 5.92 1.72 12.18
C ASP A 75 4.94 2.87 11.86
N GLY A 76 3.65 2.55 11.75
CA GLY A 76 2.63 3.53 11.43
C GLY A 76 1.31 2.93 10.95
N ILE A 77 0.42 3.83 10.53
CA ILE A 77 -0.89 3.51 9.97
C ILE A 77 -0.81 3.67 8.44
N TYR A 78 -1.29 2.65 7.73
CA TYR A 78 -1.23 2.58 6.29
C TYR A 78 -2.56 2.14 5.68
N ALA A 79 -2.76 2.44 4.41
CA ALA A 79 -3.81 1.85 3.58
C ALA A 79 -3.22 1.41 2.23
N ILE A 80 -3.83 0.41 1.61
CA ILE A 80 -3.52 -0.03 0.25
C ILE A 80 -4.68 0.35 -0.66
N SER A 81 -4.37 0.78 -1.87
CA SER A 81 -5.30 0.76 -3.01
C SER A 81 -4.62 0.07 -4.18
N CYS A 82 -5.38 -0.73 -4.91
CA CYS A 82 -4.95 -1.37 -6.14
C CYS A 82 -6.02 -1.27 -7.22
N TYR A 83 -5.57 -1.33 -8.48
CA TYR A 83 -6.46 -1.46 -9.64
C TYR A 83 -5.79 -2.26 -10.76
N HIS A 84 -6.63 -2.91 -11.54
CA HIS A 84 -6.26 -3.60 -12.77
C HIS A 84 -6.09 -2.57 -13.89
N ASP A 85 -4.88 -2.43 -14.41
CA ASP A 85 -4.53 -1.57 -15.54
C ASP A 85 -4.42 -2.47 -16.78
N GLU A 86 -5.58 -2.79 -17.36
CA GLU A 86 -5.71 -3.80 -18.42
C GLU A 86 -5.05 -3.32 -19.72
N ASP A 87 -5.22 -2.03 -20.04
CA ASP A 87 -4.71 -1.38 -21.24
C ASP A 87 -3.29 -0.80 -21.10
N ARG A 88 -2.70 -0.87 -19.89
CA ARG A 88 -1.37 -0.33 -19.54
C ARG A 88 -1.28 1.19 -19.70
N SER A 89 -2.38 1.91 -19.54
CA SER A 89 -2.40 3.38 -19.53
C SER A 89 -1.63 3.97 -18.34
N GLY A 90 -1.48 3.21 -17.26
CA GLY A 90 -0.88 3.69 -16.01
C GLY A 90 -1.85 4.49 -15.13
N SER A 91 -3.14 4.49 -15.45
CA SER A 91 -4.21 5.14 -14.71
C SER A 91 -5.42 4.23 -14.62
N LEU A 92 -6.18 4.32 -13.53
CA LEU A 92 -7.46 3.63 -13.44
C LEU A 92 -8.43 4.23 -14.45
N ASN A 93 -8.99 3.40 -15.32
CA ASN A 93 -9.96 3.85 -16.31
C ASN A 93 -11.28 4.27 -15.65
N MET A 94 -11.81 5.41 -16.08
CA MET A 94 -12.98 6.06 -15.48
C MET A 94 -14.03 6.41 -16.54
N PHE A 95 -15.23 5.86 -16.43
CA PHE A 95 -16.38 6.29 -17.20
C PHE A 95 -16.80 7.70 -16.78
N MET A 96 -16.85 8.61 -17.76
CA MET A 96 -17.13 10.05 -17.56
C MET A 96 -16.25 10.70 -16.48
N GLY A 97 -15.07 10.14 -16.21
CA GLY A 97 -14.16 10.60 -15.16
C GLY A 97 -14.64 10.34 -13.72
N MET A 98 -15.73 9.59 -13.50
CA MET A 98 -16.35 9.43 -12.17
C MET A 98 -16.47 7.98 -11.70
N ILE A 99 -16.69 7.03 -12.60
CA ILE A 99 -16.98 5.63 -12.23
C ILE A 99 -15.87 4.75 -12.78
N PRO A 100 -15.12 4.01 -11.94
CA PRO A 100 -14.13 3.05 -12.41
C PRO A 100 -14.75 2.04 -13.38
N THR A 101 -14.08 1.79 -14.50
CA THR A 101 -14.47 0.76 -15.48
C THR A 101 -13.62 -0.50 -15.39
N GLU A 102 -12.48 -0.42 -14.71
CA GLU A 102 -11.63 -1.55 -14.38
C GLU A 102 -11.82 -1.96 -12.92
N SER A 103 -11.46 -3.20 -12.60
CA SER A 103 -11.54 -3.72 -11.24
C SER A 103 -10.54 -3.03 -10.32
N TYR A 104 -10.94 -2.79 -9.07
CA TYR A 104 -10.15 -2.06 -8.09
C TYR A 104 -10.51 -2.49 -6.67
N GLY A 105 -9.55 -2.36 -5.76
CA GLY A 105 -9.71 -2.77 -4.38
C GLY A 105 -8.88 -1.94 -3.42
N THR A 106 -9.19 -2.07 -2.13
CA THR A 106 -8.41 -1.46 -1.04
C THR A 106 -8.20 -2.44 0.10
N SER A 107 -7.22 -2.16 0.96
CA SER A 107 -7.01 -2.95 2.18
C SER A 107 -8.28 -3.03 3.03
N ASN A 108 -8.37 -4.09 3.83
CA ASN A 108 -9.57 -4.48 4.59
C ASN A 108 -10.81 -4.77 3.72
N ASN A 109 -10.68 -4.80 2.39
CA ASN A 109 -11.81 -4.87 1.46
C ASN A 109 -12.85 -3.78 1.77
N ALA A 110 -12.37 -2.56 2.04
CA ALA A 110 -13.21 -1.44 2.42
C ALA A 110 -14.26 -1.15 1.31
N PRO A 111 -15.53 -0.93 1.68
CA PRO A 111 -16.62 -0.86 0.71
C PRO A 111 -16.65 0.47 -0.06
N SER A 112 -16.85 0.40 -1.39
CA SER A 112 -17.03 1.57 -2.27
C SER A 112 -18.49 1.89 -2.59
N ARG A 113 -19.43 1.61 -1.66
CA ARG A 113 -20.88 1.63 -1.96
C ARG A 113 -21.47 3.02 -2.20
N PHE A 114 -20.86 4.06 -1.62
CA PHE A 114 -21.36 5.44 -1.67
C PHE A 114 -20.23 6.42 -2.00
N GLY A 115 -19.42 6.06 -3.00
CA GLY A 115 -18.23 6.79 -3.41
C GLY A 115 -16.94 5.99 -3.14
N PRO A 116 -15.78 6.65 -3.22
CA PRO A 116 -14.49 6.01 -2.96
C PRO A 116 -14.43 5.42 -1.55
N PRO A 117 -13.64 4.35 -1.33
CA PRO A 117 -13.34 3.83 0.00
C PRO A 117 -12.83 4.93 0.93
N LYS A 118 -13.22 4.85 2.20
CA LYS A 118 -12.74 5.78 3.22
C LYS A 118 -11.42 5.30 3.81
N TRP A 119 -10.58 6.25 4.21
CA TRP A 119 -9.31 5.96 4.87
C TRP A 119 -9.52 5.14 6.14
N GLU A 120 -10.50 5.51 6.97
CA GLU A 120 -10.73 4.83 8.25
C GLU A 120 -11.10 3.36 8.07
N ASP A 121 -11.84 3.04 7.01
CA ASP A 121 -12.25 1.68 6.68
C ASP A 121 -11.09 0.87 6.05
N ALA A 122 -10.24 1.52 5.26
CA ALA A 122 -9.12 0.87 4.56
C ALA A 122 -7.85 0.77 5.42
N SER A 123 -7.68 1.60 6.44
CA SER A 123 -6.43 1.73 7.17
C SER A 123 -6.13 0.55 8.11
N PHE A 124 -4.86 0.28 8.34
CA PHE A 124 -4.37 -0.72 9.27
C PHE A 124 -3.03 -0.29 9.88
N GLU A 125 -2.79 -0.72 11.11
CA GLU A 125 -1.53 -0.47 11.81
C GLU A 125 -0.49 -1.55 11.50
N VAL A 126 0.77 -1.12 11.38
CA VAL A 126 1.95 -1.96 11.27
C VAL A 126 2.97 -1.46 12.29
N THR A 127 3.40 -2.33 13.21
CA THR A 127 4.40 -2.00 14.23
C THR A 127 5.22 -3.22 14.63
N GLY A 128 6.47 -3.02 15.03
CA GLY A 128 7.28 -4.04 15.71
C GLY A 128 8.05 -4.99 14.79
N GLY A 129 8.35 -4.60 13.55
CA GLY A 129 9.16 -5.41 12.62
C GLY A 129 8.42 -6.64 12.08
N VAL A 130 7.11 -6.53 11.86
CA VAL A 130 6.25 -7.64 11.44
C VAL A 130 6.22 -7.82 9.92
N VAL A 131 5.84 -9.02 9.49
CA VAL A 131 5.34 -9.28 8.13
C VAL A 131 3.81 -9.23 8.18
N ARG A 132 3.24 -8.13 7.70
CA ARG A 132 1.79 -7.96 7.57
C ARG A 132 1.34 -8.51 6.22
N LYS A 133 0.56 -9.59 6.23
CA LYS A 133 -0.05 -10.17 5.02
C LYS A 133 -1.48 -9.66 4.86
N LEU A 134 -1.83 -9.24 3.64
CA LEU A 134 -3.14 -8.74 3.28
C LEU A 134 -3.64 -9.47 2.02
N GLU A 135 -4.93 -9.77 2.00
CA GLU A 135 -5.64 -10.22 0.81
C GLU A 135 -6.66 -9.15 0.41
N ILE A 136 -6.64 -8.74 -0.85
CA ILE A 136 -7.57 -7.79 -1.44
C ILE A 136 -8.30 -8.48 -2.59
N LYS A 137 -9.63 -8.37 -2.60
CA LYS A 137 -10.48 -8.83 -3.70
C LYS A 137 -10.80 -7.63 -4.58
N LEU A 138 -10.56 -7.79 -5.88
CA LEU A 138 -10.95 -6.81 -6.89
C LEU A 138 -12.36 -7.08 -7.41
#